data_AF-A0A7C2E063-F1
#
_entry.id   AF-A0A7C2E063-F1
#
_cell.length_a   1.000
_cell.length_b   1.000
_cell.length_c   1.000
_cell.angle_alpha   90.00
_cell.angle_beta   90.00
_cell.angle_gamma   90.00
#
_symmetry.space_group_name_H-M   'P 1'
#
loop_
_entity.id
_entity.type
_entity.pdbx_description
1 polymer ?
#
loop_
_entity_poly.entity_id
_entity_poly.type
_entity_poly.pdbx_seq_one_letter_code
_entity_poly.pdbx_strand_id
1 'polypeptide(L)' 'MAEHVHQPIGEEIRSISGYYVVLEEGTLEYGEREVLYLLGAAAADTSCCAGAGMGYIAVSGYIRS' A
#
# COMPACT_ATOMS: atom_id res chain seq x y z
N MET A 1 14.88 -1.33 -15.91
CA MET A 1 14.23 -1.26 -14.59
C MET A 1 13.14 -0.23 -14.69
N ALA A 2 11.95 -0.50 -14.17
CA ALA A 2 10.93 0.54 -14.03
C ALA A 2 11.35 1.50 -12.92
N GLU A 3 11.14 2.79 -13.13
CA GLU A 3 11.30 3.80 -12.10
C GLU A 3 10.26 3.60 -10.99
N HIS A 4 10.67 3.77 -9.74
CA HIS A 4 9.72 3.75 -8.63
C HIS A 4 8.97 5.08 -8.59
N VAL A 5 7.64 5.01 -8.43
CA VAL A 5 6.77 6.17 -8.36
C VAL A 5 6.06 6.18 -7.00
N HIS A 6 6.36 7.21 -6.21
CA HIS A 6 5.74 7.43 -4.91
C HIS A 6 4.22 7.58 -5.06
N GLN A 7 3.49 6.95 -4.14
CA GLN A 7 2.02 6.98 -4.13
C GLN A 7 1.51 8.17 -3.31
N PRO A 8 0.40 8.81 -3.71
CA PRO A 8 -0.22 9.86 -2.91
C PRO A 8 -0.72 9.30 -1.57
N ILE A 9 -0.24 9.89 -0.47
CA ILE A 9 -0.63 9.47 0.89
C ILE A 9 -1.98 10.10 1.25
N GLY A 10 -2.88 9.27 1.79
CA GLY A 10 -4.22 9.66 2.24
C GLY A 10 -5.26 9.77 1.14
N GLU A 11 -4.89 9.52 -0.13
CA GLU A 11 -5.82 9.56 -1.25
C GLU A 11 -6.50 8.20 -1.46
N GLU A 12 -7.83 8.21 -1.61
CA GLU A 12 -8.60 7.01 -1.95
C GLU A 12 -8.51 6.71 -3.43
N ILE A 13 -7.86 5.60 -3.76
CA ILE A 13 -7.75 5.10 -5.12
C ILE A 13 -8.89 4.10 -5.35
N ARG A 14 -9.80 4.48 -6.25
CA ARG A 14 -11.02 3.71 -6.53
C ARG A 14 -10.75 2.49 -7.40
N SER A 15 -11.38 1.39 -7.01
CA SER A 15 -11.46 0.12 -7.72
C SER A 15 -12.93 -0.25 -7.92
N ILE A 16 -13.22 -1.18 -8.84
CA ILE A 16 -14.58 -1.63 -9.11
C ILE A 16 -15.26 -2.16 -7.83
N SER A 17 -14.48 -2.86 -6.99
CA SER A 17 -14.97 -3.49 -5.76
C SER A 17 -14.89 -2.59 -4.52
N GLY A 18 -14.35 -1.37 -4.65
CA GLY A 18 -14.26 -0.40 -3.55
C GLY A 18 -13.07 0.54 -3.69
N TYR A 19 -12.21 0.62 -2.68
CA TYR A 19 -11.04 1.51 -2.74
C TYR A 19 -9.88 1.01 -1.89
N TYR A 20 -8.71 1.57 -2.12
CA TYR A 20 -7.58 1.47 -1.21
C TYR A 20 -6.99 2.86 -0.96
N VAL A 21 -6.27 3.00 0.14
CA VAL A 21 -5.55 4.22 0.52
C VAL A 21 -4.15 3.83 0.99
N VAL A 22 -3.15 4.56 0.53
CA VAL A 22 -1.81 4.51 1.11
C VAL A 22 -1.79 5.44 2.31
N LEU A 23 -1.53 4.89 3.49
CA LEU A 23 -1.51 5.61 4.76
C LEU A 23 -0.12 6.13 5.10
N GLU A 24 0.91 5.41 4.67
CA GLU A 24 2.31 5.75 4.93
C GLU A 24 3.20 5.13 3.85
N GLU A 25 4.25 5.84 3.49
CA GLU A 25 5.42 5.27 2.83
C GLU A 25 6.61 5.46 3.76
N GLY A 26 7.36 4.38 4.00
CA GLY A 26 8.45 4.39 4.95
C GLY A 26 9.52 3.35 4.64
N THR A 27 10.55 3.36 5.47
CA THR A 27 11.64 2.37 5.40
C THR A 27 11.69 1.51 6.65
N LEU A 28 12.06 0.25 6.48
CA LEU A 28 12.20 -0.70 7.57
C LEU A 28 13.52 -1.46 7.43
N GLU A 29 14.24 -1.62 8.53
CA GLU A 29 15.39 -2.52 8.59
C GLU A 29 14.91 -3.98 8.52
N TYR A 30 15.42 -4.73 7.54
CA TYR A 30 15.14 -6.15 7.37
C TYR A 30 16.43 -6.93 7.12
N GLY A 31 16.98 -7.47 8.21
CA GLY A 31 18.32 -8.04 8.23
C GLY A 31 19.37 -6.94 8.11
N GLU A 32 20.32 -7.09 7.20
CA GLU A 32 21.39 -6.11 6.95
C GLU A 32 21.03 -5.11 5.84
N ARG A 33 19.75 -5.02 5.48
CA ARG A 33 19.27 -4.22 4.34
C ARG A 33 18.05 -3.42 4.75
N GLU A 34 17.84 -2.30 4.05
CA GLU A 34 16.66 -1.46 4.21
C GLU A 34 15.65 -1.76 3.11
N VAL A 35 14.37 -1.88 3.46
CA VAL A 35 13.27 -2.05 2.50
C VAL A 35 12.37 -0.83 2.50
N LEU A 36 11.85 -0.48 1.32
CA LEU A 36 10.78 0.50 1.16
C LEU A 36 9.43 -0.22 1.29
N TYR A 37 8.56 0.29 2.15
CA TYR A 37 7.21 -0.25 2.34
C TYR A 37 6.13 0.82 2.19
N LEU A 38 4.93 0.36 1.83
CA LEU A 38 3.70 1.11 1.89
C LEU A 38 2.78 0.48 2.94
N LEU A 39 2.36 1.25 3.93
CA LEU A 39 1.23 0.88 4.78
C LEU A 39 -0.04 1.31 4.07
N GLY A 40 -0.97 0.38 3.88
CA GLY A 40 -2.24 0.67 3.23
C GLY A 40 -3.43 0.08 3.95
N ALA A 41 -4.58 0.62 3.62
CA ALA A 41 -5.87 0.03 3.92
C ALA A 41 -6.66 -0.16 2.63
N ALA A 42 -7.46 -1.20 2.57
CA ALA A 42 -8.39 -1.46 1.48
C ALA A 42 -9.78 -1.76 2.03
N ALA A 43 -10.80 -1.31 1.33
CA ALA A 43 -12.18 -1.58 1.63
C ALA A 43 -12.90 -2.10 0.38
N ALA A 44 -13.67 -3.17 0.57
CA ALA A 44 -14.66 -3.61 -0.38
C ALA A 44 -16.03 -3.06 0.08
N ASP A 45 -16.45 -1.92 -0.47
CA ASP A 45 -17.68 -1.20 -0.08
C ASP A 45 -18.84 -1.39 -1.08
N THR A 46 -18.57 -1.97 -2.26
CA THR A 46 -19.58 -2.26 -3.29
C THR A 46 -20.03 -3.73 -3.34
N SER A 47 -19.67 -4.54 -2.34
CA SER A 47 -20.05 -5.95 -2.26
C SER A 47 -21.53 -6.14 -1.91
N CYS A 48 -22.19 -7.09 -2.58
CA CYS A 48 -23.61 -7.40 -2.36
C CYS A 48 -23.91 -8.10 -1.03
N CYS A 49 -22.91 -8.74 -0.41
CA CYS A 49 -23.06 -9.59 0.77
C CYS A 49 -22.45 -8.99 2.06
N ALA A 50 -22.35 -7.65 2.13
CA ALA A 50 -21.69 -6.85 3.17
C ALA A 50 -20.24 -6.47 2.89
N GLY A 51 -19.83 -5.32 3.44
CA GLY A 51 -18.51 -4.74 3.25
C GLY A 51 -17.42 -5.43 4.05
N ALA A 52 -16.18 -5.33 3.56
CA ALA A 52 -15.00 -5.84 4.23
C ALA A 52 -13.87 -4.82 4.17
N GLY A 53 -12.95 -4.87 5.13
CA GLY A 53 -11.75 -4.03 5.14
C GLY A 53 -10.52 -4.83 5.54
N MET A 54 -9.35 -4.41 5.07
CA MET A 54 -8.07 -4.97 5.49
C MET A 54 -7.01 -3.87 5.58
N GLY A 55 -6.15 -3.97 6.60
CA GLY A 55 -4.87 -3.26 6.64
C GLY A 55 -3.77 -4.17 6.10
N TYR A 56 -2.79 -3.61 5.40
CA TYR A 56 -1.70 -4.37 4.81
C TYR A 56 -0.40 -3.55 4.75
N ILE A 57 0.72 -4.25 4.66
CA ILE A 57 2.01 -3.68 4.29
C ILE A 57 2.43 -4.28 2.95
N ALA A 58 2.74 -3.43 1.97
CA ALA A 58 3.30 -3.85 0.69
C ALA A 58 4.78 -3.45 0.64
N VAL A 59 5.67 -4.43 0.51
CA VAL A 59 7.12 -4.18 0.37
C VAL A 59 7.45 -3.98 -1.11
N SER A 60 7.81 -2.76 -1.49
CA SER A 60 8.11 -2.42 -2.89
C SER A 60 9.50 -2.87 -3.34
N GLY A 61 10.44 -3.06 -2.40
CA GLY A 61 11.77 -3.59 -2.69
C GLY A 61 12.82 -3.16 -1.66
N TYR A 62 14.07 -3.53 -1.94
CA TYR A 62 15.23 -3.07 -1.18
C TYR A 62 15.71 -1.71 -1.68
N ILE A 63 16.07 -0.84 -0.76
CA ILE A 63 16.74 0.42 -1.07
C ILE A 63 18.19 0.12 -1.44
N ARG A 64 18.66 0.75 -2.54
CA ARG A 64 20.05 0.68 -3.00
C ARG A 64 20.55 2.12 -3.15
N SER A 65 21.76 2.37 -2.65
CA SER A 65 22.51 3.61 -2.87
C SER A 65 23.18 3.65 -4.23
#